data_AF-A0A7W8MS68-F1
#
_entry.id   AF-A0A7W8MS68-F1
#
_cell.length_a   1.000
_cell.length_b   1.000
_cell.length_c   1.000
_cell.angle_alpha   90.00
_cell.angle_beta   90.00
_cell.angle_gamma   90.00
#
_symmetry.space_group_name_H-M   'P 1'
#
loop_
_entity.id
_entity.type
_entity.pdbx_description
1 polymer ?
#
loop_
_entity_poly.entity_id
_entity_poly.type
_entity_poly.pdbx_seq_one_letter_code
_entity_poly.pdbx_strand_id
1 'polypeptide(L)'
;MSVAKSKSLPDGFKGWIIASIAVMLLSLLLVLGDIVAAFAYFSEKTNPLWVTLLGVAGALGVALGFAGLFVLLAFAGWRSYLESKRVQIIPPVR
;
A
#
# COMPACT_ATOMS: atom_id res chain seq x y z
N MET A 1 4.80 30.75 -22.84
CA MET A 1 5.31 29.68 -21.96
C MET A 1 4.21 28.64 -21.80
N SER A 2 4.26 27.55 -22.57
CA SER A 2 3.37 26.41 -22.36
C SER A 2 3.98 25.58 -21.24
N VAL A 3 3.40 25.67 -20.05
CA VAL A 3 3.70 24.72 -18.96
C VAL A 3 3.26 23.36 -19.49
N ALA A 4 4.22 22.55 -19.92
CA ALA A 4 3.98 21.16 -20.22
C ALA A 4 3.39 20.55 -18.95
N LYS A 5 2.06 20.38 -18.92
CA LYS A 5 1.37 19.55 -17.94
C LYS A 5 1.79 18.11 -18.21
N SER A 6 3.03 17.75 -17.89
CA SER A 6 3.37 16.35 -17.70
C SER A 6 2.46 15.88 -16.59
N LYS A 7 1.58 14.92 -16.90
CA LYS A 7 0.72 14.29 -15.91
C LYS A 7 1.68 13.63 -14.92
N SER A 8 1.87 14.24 -13.75
CA SER A 8 2.87 13.81 -12.76
C SER A 8 2.63 12.38 -12.27
N LEU A 9 1.42 11.86 -12.50
CA LEU A 9 1.03 10.51 -12.16
C LEU A 9 0.27 9.88 -13.33
N PRO A 10 0.57 8.61 -13.69
CA PRO A 10 -0.18 7.85 -14.69
C PRO A 10 -1.67 7.79 -14.34
N ASP A 11 -2.52 7.75 -15.37
CA ASP A 11 -3.95 7.50 -15.17
C ASP A 11 -4.16 6.15 -14.47
N GLY A 12 -4.96 6.14 -13.41
CA GLY A 12 -5.19 4.96 -12.57
C GLY A 12 -4.31 4.84 -11.31
N PHE A 13 -3.24 5.64 -11.17
CA PHE A 13 -2.37 5.58 -9.97
C PHE A 13 -3.14 5.86 -8.67
N LYS A 14 -4.08 6.82 -8.70
CA LYS A 14 -4.99 7.08 -7.59
C LYS A 14 -5.87 5.88 -7.23
N GLY A 15 -6.36 5.15 -8.23
CA GLY A 15 -7.17 3.94 -8.03
C GLY A 15 -6.38 2.83 -7.35
N TRP A 16 -5.12 2.62 -7.76
CA TRP A 16 -4.24 1.64 -7.13
C TRP A 16 -3.86 2.00 -5.69
N ILE A 17 -3.66 3.29 -5.38
CA ILE A 17 -3.49 3.75 -3.99
C ILE A 17 -4.74 3.44 -3.18
N ILE A 18 -5.92 3.80 -3.68
CA ILE A 18 -7.20 3.56 -2.99
C ILE A 18 -7.40 2.06 -2.75
N ALA A 19 -7.13 1.21 -3.76
CA ALA A 19 -7.22 -0.23 -3.62
C ALA A 19 -6.24 -0.77 -2.56
N SER A 20 -5.00 -0.29 -2.55
CA SER A 20 -3.99 -0.69 -1.56
C SER A 20 -4.40 -0.28 -0.14
N ILE A 21 -4.93 0.93 0.03
CA ILE A 21 -5.45 1.41 1.32
C ILE A 21 -6.68 0.59 1.75
N ALA A 22 -7.59 0.29 0.83
CA ALA A 22 -8.77 -0.51 1.13
C ALA A 22 -8.40 -1.93 1.60
N VAL A 23 -7.44 -2.57 0.92
CA VAL A 23 -6.88 -3.87 1.34
C VAL A 23 -6.25 -3.76 2.72
N MET A 24 -5.45 -2.72 3.00
CA MET A 24 -4.88 -2.52 4.33
C MET A 24 -5.95 -2.38 5.42
N LEU A 25 -7.00 -1.58 5.18
CA LEU A 25 -8.09 -1.39 6.14
C LEU A 25 -8.87 -2.69 6.41
N LEU A 26 -9.22 -3.44 5.36
CA LEU A 26 -9.88 -4.74 5.50
C LEU A 26 -9.01 -5.73 6.28
N SER A 27 -7.71 -5.73 6.01
CA SER A 27 -6.76 -6.61 6.69
C SER A 27 -6.61 -6.25 8.17
N LEU A 28 -6.61 -4.95 8.48
CA LEU A 28 -6.60 -4.46 9.86
C LEU A 28 -7.83 -4.94 10.63
N LEU A 29 -9.01 -4.92 10.01
CA LEU A 29 -10.25 -5.43 10.60
C LEU A 29 -10.19 -6.94 10.86
N LEU A 30 -9.62 -7.71 9.94
CA LEU A 30 -9.41 -9.16 10.12
C LEU A 30 -8.48 -9.45 11.30
N VAL A 31 -7.37 -8.71 11.42
CA VAL A 31 -6.45 -8.81 12.57
C VAL A 31 -7.15 -8.44 13.87
N LEU A 32 -7.99 -7.41 13.87
CA LEU A 32 -8.78 -7.02 15.04
C LEU A 32 -9.75 -8.13 15.45
N GLY A 33 -10.41 -8.77 14.47
CA GLY A 33 -11.25 -9.94 14.70
C GLY A 33 -10.48 -11.13 15.28
N ASP A 34 -9.28 -11.39 14.77
CA ASP A 34 -8.38 -12.44 15.28
C ASP A 34 -7.97 -12.16 16.73
N ILE A 35 -7.60 -10.92 17.07
CA ILE A 35 -7.25 -10.52 18.45
C ILE A 35 -8.45 -10.74 19.38
N VAL A 36 -9.63 -10.24 19.01
CA VAL A 36 -10.85 -10.37 19.84
C VAL A 36 -11.21 -11.84 20.03
N ALA A 37 -11.12 -12.65 18.97
CA ALA A 37 -11.38 -14.08 19.05
C ALA A 37 -10.33 -14.78 19.93
N ALA A 38 -9.05 -14.44 19.81
CA ALA A 38 -8.00 -14.99 20.66
C ALA A 38 -8.27 -14.73 22.15
N PHE A 39 -8.79 -13.54 22.52
CA PHE A 39 -9.19 -13.24 23.90
C PHE A 39 -10.47 -13.97 24.32
N ALA A 40 -11.47 -14.07 23.44
CA ALA A 40 -12.74 -14.72 23.74
C ALA A 40 -12.59 -16.23 23.97
N TYR A 41 -11.77 -16.89 23.16
CA TYR A 41 -11.53 -18.34 23.23
C TYR A 41 -10.30 -18.70 24.06
N PHE A 42 -9.64 -17.74 24.72
CA PHE A 42 -8.46 -18.01 25.54
C PHE A 42 -8.73 -18.98 26.70
N SER A 43 -9.96 -19.01 27.22
CA SER A 43 -10.36 -19.90 28.33
C SER A 43 -10.73 -21.30 27.86
N GLU A 44 -11.17 -21.44 26.62
CA GLU A 44 -11.51 -22.71 25.99
C GLU A 44 -10.24 -23.23 25.30
N LYS A 45 -9.54 -24.21 25.89
CA LYS A 45 -8.30 -24.80 25.32
C LYS A 45 -8.43 -25.34 23.88
N THR A 46 -9.62 -25.29 23.30
CA THR A 46 -9.93 -25.48 21.89
C THR A 46 -9.69 -24.20 21.11
N ASN A 47 -8.50 -24.06 20.52
CA ASN A 47 -8.26 -23.03 19.51
C ASN A 47 -9.11 -23.33 18.26
N PRO A 48 -10.14 -22.54 17.94
CA PRO A 48 -10.99 -22.82 16.79
C PRO A 48 -10.20 -22.54 15.50
N LEU A 49 -10.24 -23.47 14.54
CA LEU A 49 -9.55 -23.35 13.26
C LEU A 49 -9.86 -22.05 12.51
N TRP A 50 -11.07 -21.50 12.66
CA TRP A 50 -11.48 -20.27 11.99
C TRP A 50 -10.73 -19.04 12.50
N VAL A 51 -10.30 -19.02 13.77
CA VAL A 51 -9.50 -17.93 14.35
C VAL A 51 -8.15 -17.88 13.66
N THR A 52 -7.46 -19.02 13.58
CA THR A 52 -6.19 -19.14 12.86
C THR A 52 -6.31 -18.73 11.39
N LEU A 53 -7.40 -19.09 10.72
CA LEU A 53 -7.65 -18.68 9.33
C LEU A 53 -7.83 -17.16 9.19
N LEU A 54 -8.52 -16.51 10.13
CA LEU A 54 -8.66 -15.05 10.14
C LEU A 54 -7.32 -14.36 10.38
N GLY A 55 -6.52 -14.83 11.33
CA GLY A 55 -5.19 -14.31 11.59
C GLY A 55 -4.27 -14.42 10.38
N VAL A 56 -4.24 -15.58 9.71
CA VAL A 56 -3.45 -15.80 8.49
C VAL A 56 -3.94 -14.90 7.34
N ALA A 57 -5.26 -14.81 7.12
CA ALA A 57 -5.83 -13.96 6.09
C ALA A 57 -5.53 -12.47 6.35
N GLY A 58 -5.64 -12.03 7.60
CA GLY A 58 -5.27 -10.68 8.03
C GLY A 58 -3.80 -10.39 7.79
N ALA A 59 -2.89 -11.28 8.21
CA ALA A 59 -1.46 -11.13 8.01
C ALA A 59 -1.08 -11.04 6.51
N LEU A 60 -1.65 -11.92 5.68
CA LEU A 60 -1.44 -11.90 4.23
C LEU A 60 -1.99 -10.62 3.58
N GLY A 61 -3.17 -10.18 4.00
CA GLY A 61 -3.76 -8.95 3.50
C GLY A 61 -2.94 -7.70 3.86
N VAL A 62 -2.42 -7.63 5.09
CA VAL A 62 -1.51 -6.55 5.50
C VAL A 62 -0.24 -6.57 4.65
N ALA A 63 0.38 -7.75 4.48
CA ALA A 63 1.58 -7.91 3.68
C ALA A 63 1.37 -7.48 2.21
N LEU A 64 0.26 -7.90 1.60
CA LEU A 64 -0.10 -7.52 0.22
C LEU A 64 -0.42 -6.02 0.09
N GLY A 65 -1.14 -5.45 1.06
CA GLY A 65 -1.46 -4.02 1.07
C GLY A 65 -0.20 -3.16 1.14
N PHE A 66 0.73 -3.47 2.05
CA PHE A 66 2.01 -2.78 2.16
C PHE A 66 2.91 -3.02 0.95
N ALA A 67 3.00 -4.25 0.45
CA ALA A 67 3.81 -4.57 -0.73
C ALA A 67 3.33 -3.80 -1.97
N GLY A 68 2.01 -3.77 -2.21
CA GLY A 68 1.42 -3.01 -3.32
C GLY A 68 1.70 -1.52 -3.20
N LEU A 69 1.53 -0.95 -2.00
CA LEU A 69 1.77 0.47 -1.73
C LEU A 69 3.26 0.82 -1.90
N PHE A 70 4.16 -0.04 -1.42
CA PHE A 70 5.60 0.11 -1.59
C PHE A 70 6.01 0.09 -3.07
N VAL A 71 5.50 -0.85 -3.87
CA VAL A 71 5.80 -0.92 -5.31
C VAL A 71 5.33 0.35 -6.04
N LEU A 72 4.14 0.86 -5.71
CA LEU A 72 3.63 2.11 -6.29
C LEU A 72 4.52 3.31 -5.95
N LEU A 73 4.93 3.43 -4.69
CA LEU A 73 5.82 4.50 -4.24
C LEU A 73 7.22 4.38 -4.87
N ALA A 74 7.78 3.18 -4.93
CA ALA A 74 9.06 2.92 -5.57
C ALA A 74 9.03 3.28 -7.06
N PHE A 75 7.95 2.92 -7.76
CA PHE A 75 7.77 3.28 -9.17
C PHE A 75 7.63 4.79 -9.37
N ALA A 76 6.85 5.47 -8.54
CA ALA A 76 6.71 6.93 -8.59
C ALA A 76 8.04 7.64 -8.29
N GLY A 77 8.79 7.17 -7.28
CA GLY A 77 10.12 7.67 -6.94
C GLY A 77 11.12 7.47 -8.08
N TRP A 78 11.11 6.30 -8.72
CA TRP A 78 11.94 6.01 -9.89
C TRP A 78 11.64 6.95 -11.05
N ARG A 79 10.36 7.19 -11.36
CA ARG A 79 9.94 8.14 -12.40
C ARG A 79 10.38 9.57 -12.08
N SER A 80 10.20 10.02 -10.84
CA SER A 80 10.65 11.33 -10.35
C SER A 80 12.17 11.50 -10.46
N TYR A 81 12.94 10.47 -10.13
CA TYR A 81 14.40 10.46 -10.27
C TYR A 81 14.86 10.61 -11.73
N LEU A 82 14.20 9.91 -12.66
CA LEU A 82 14.46 10.03 -14.09
C LEU A 82 14.11 11.43 -14.63
N GLU A 83 13.04 12.05 -14.15
CA GLU A 83 12.64 13.41 -14.55
C GLU A 83 13.60 14.46 -13.99
N SER A 84 14.04 14.31 -12.73
CA SER A 84 15.00 15.22 -12.09
C SER A 84 16.36 15.25 -12.82
N LYS A 85 16.80 14.13 -13.40
CA LYS A 85 17.98 14.09 -14.27
C LYS A 85 17.83 14.87 -15.58
N ARG A 86 16.59 15.12 -16.05
CA ARG A 86 16.34 15.83 -17.31
C ARG A 86 16.26 17.36 -17.16
N VAL A 87 16.01 17.87 -15.96
CA VAL A 87 15.72 19.29 -15.72
C VAL A 87 16.97 20.13 -15.39
N GLN A 88 18.12 19.51 -15.12
CA GLN A 88 19.34 20.23 -14.70
C GLN A 88 20.19 20.86 -15.84
N ILE A 89 19.63 21.11 -17.02
CA ILE A 89 20.35 21.81 -18.11
C ILE A 89 19.70 23.19 -18.32
N ILE A 90 19.99 24.13 -17.43
CA ILE A 90 19.77 25.56 -17.69
C ILE A 90 21.15 26.12 -18.09
N PRO A 91 21.42 26.37 -19.39
CA PRO A 91 22.67 27.03 -19.77
C PRO A 91 22.68 28.46 -19.19
N PRO A 92 23.82 28.95 -18.68
CA PRO A 92 23.91 30.30 -18.15
C PRO A 92 23.57 31.30 -19.26
N VAL A 93 22.57 32.15 -18.99
CA VAL A 93 22.19 33.25 -19.87
C VAL A 93 23.37 34.23 -19.91
N ARG A 94 23.93 34.44 -21.10
CA ARG A 94 24.90 35.52 -21.37
C ARG A 94 24.19 36.85 -21.50
#